data_AF-A0A418M2K3-F1
#
_entry.id   AF-A0A418M2K3-F1
#
_cell.length_a   1.000
_cell.length_b   1.000
_cell.length_c   1.000
_cell.angle_alpha   90.00
_cell.angle_beta   90.00
_cell.angle_gamma   90.00
#
_symmetry.space_group_name_H-M   'P 1'
#
loop_
_entity.id
_entity.type
_entity.pdbx_description
1 polymer ?
#
loop_
_entity_poly.entity_id
_entity_poly.type
_entity_poly.pdbx_seq_one_letter_code
_entity_poly.pdbx_strand_id
1 'polypeptide(L)'
;MKPLTSLLLLAVCLTTTGYTLAQPSTEQLQSRTTFRRIDNPAKPSADDLQAYAGTYSFPSGGQLQKFTITVKDGELYGEADSYGSNKLLKQAEPDTYKSTSSYGSIIVFNRDATSKAVTSLLIKLMGQEATATKDKP
;
A
#
# COMPACT_ATOMS: atom_id res chain seq x y z
N MET A 1 -68.53 10.43 24.51
CA MET A 1 -68.66 9.31 25.47
C MET A 1 -67.43 9.33 26.38
N LYS A 2 -67.62 9.54 27.68
CA LYS A 2 -66.70 9.19 28.79
C LYS A 2 -67.42 8.12 29.61
N PRO A 3 -66.73 7.12 30.18
CA PRO A 3 -66.42 7.22 31.63
C PRO A 3 -65.10 6.49 32.07
N LEU A 4 -64.39 7.01 33.10
CA LEU A 4 -64.14 6.43 34.46
C LEU A 4 -62.89 5.50 34.56
N THR A 5 -62.04 5.41 35.59
CA THR A 5 -61.88 5.95 36.98
C THR A 5 -60.46 5.55 37.47
N SER A 6 -59.69 6.41 38.17
CA SER A 6 -59.43 6.45 39.64
C SER A 6 -58.56 5.30 40.20
N LEU A 7 -57.30 5.52 40.60
CA LEU A 7 -56.74 6.07 41.87
C LEU A 7 -56.61 5.02 43.02
N LEU A 8 -55.37 4.69 43.40
CA LEU A 8 -54.92 4.25 44.75
C LEU A 8 -53.38 4.41 44.77
N LEU A 9 -52.74 5.38 45.41
CA LEU A 9 -52.61 5.77 46.83
C LEU A 9 -51.56 4.95 47.63
N LEU A 10 -50.76 5.71 48.38
CA LEU A 10 -49.74 5.39 49.40
C LEU A 10 -48.34 5.00 48.92
N ALA A 11 -47.25 5.41 49.56
CA ALA A 11 -46.92 6.45 50.53
C ALA A 11 -45.43 6.25 50.87
N VAL A 12 -44.90 7.20 51.64
CA VAL A 12 -43.78 7.07 52.58
C VAL A 12 -42.45 7.67 52.11
N CYS A 13 -42.05 8.55 53.00
CA CYS A 13 -40.99 9.52 53.05
C CYS A 13 -39.76 8.91 53.74
N LEU A 14 -38.69 9.70 53.84
CA LEU A 14 -37.51 9.49 54.71
C LEU A 14 -36.56 8.35 54.24
N THR A 15 -35.24 8.44 54.22
CA THR A 15 -34.26 9.15 55.06
C THR A 15 -32.87 9.18 54.40
N THR A 16 -32.14 10.27 54.63
CA THR A 16 -30.73 10.33 55.11
C THR A 16 -29.58 9.62 54.37
N THR A 17 -28.55 10.45 54.15
CA THR A 17 -27.12 10.17 54.41
C THR A 17 -26.37 9.33 53.38
N GLY A 18 -25.23 9.89 53.00
CA GLY A 18 -24.42 9.45 51.89
C GLY A 18 -23.75 8.11 52.11
N TYR A 19 -23.40 7.51 50.97
CA TYR A 19 -22.38 6.49 50.89
C TYR A 19 -21.39 6.96 49.83
N THR A 20 -20.17 7.26 50.27
CA THR A 20 -18.98 7.15 49.43
C THR A 20 -18.99 5.75 48.84
N LEU A 21 -19.12 5.66 47.52
CA LEU A 21 -18.75 4.46 46.80
C LEU A 21 -17.41 4.75 46.14
N ALA A 22 -16.40 4.09 46.71
CA ALA A 22 -15.12 3.85 46.07
C ALA A 22 -15.35 3.47 44.60
N GLN A 23 -14.65 4.14 43.70
CA GLN A 23 -14.54 3.71 42.32
C GLN A 23 -13.94 2.29 42.31
N PRO A 24 -14.60 1.28 41.72
CA PRO A 24 -13.90 0.07 41.37
C PRO A 24 -12.92 0.43 40.24
N SER A 25 -11.64 0.36 40.57
CA SER A 25 -10.55 0.31 39.60
C SER A 25 -10.73 -0.95 38.75
N THR A 26 -11.32 -0.83 37.58
CA THR A 26 -11.27 -1.86 36.54
C THR A 26 -9.97 -1.74 35.76
N GLU A 27 -8.85 -2.03 36.43
CA GLU A 27 -7.88 -2.92 35.79
C GLU A 27 -8.61 -4.24 35.48
N GLN A 28 -8.23 -4.89 34.38
CA GLN A 28 -8.89 -6.07 33.78
C GLN A 28 -9.93 -5.77 32.69
N LEU A 29 -9.46 -5.17 31.60
CA LEU A 29 -9.77 -5.70 30.26
C LEU A 29 -8.55 -5.58 29.33
N GLN A 30 -7.42 -6.11 29.78
CA GLN A 30 -6.36 -6.56 28.89
C GLN A 30 -6.82 -7.86 28.23
N SER A 31 -7.44 -7.77 27.06
CA SER A 31 -7.19 -8.67 25.92
C SER A 31 -8.32 -8.60 24.89
N ARG A 32 -7.92 -8.51 23.62
CA ARG A 32 -8.74 -8.67 22.41
C ARG A 32 -9.61 -7.49 21.98
N THR A 33 -8.98 -6.36 21.70
CA THR A 33 -9.22 -5.72 20.39
C THR A 33 -7.92 -5.12 19.90
N THR A 34 -7.04 -5.94 19.33
CA THR A 34 -6.07 -5.43 18.38
C THR A 34 -6.91 -4.84 17.25
N PHE A 35 -7.15 -3.52 17.29
CA PHE A 35 -7.40 -2.77 16.08
C PHE A 35 -6.23 -3.11 15.18
N ARG A 36 -6.44 -4.06 14.26
CA ARG A 36 -5.59 -4.20 13.10
C ARG A 36 -5.68 -2.83 12.46
N ARG A 37 -4.60 -2.06 12.62
CA ARG A 37 -4.25 -0.99 11.70
C ARG A 37 -4.56 -1.59 10.34
N ILE A 38 -5.56 -1.05 9.65
CA ILE A 38 -5.79 -1.43 8.27
C ILE A 38 -4.55 -0.85 7.61
N ASP A 39 -3.54 -1.70 7.48
CA ASP A 39 -2.20 -1.33 7.12
C ASP A 39 -2.30 -0.70 5.75
N ASN A 40 -2.29 0.63 5.72
CA ASN A 40 -2.01 1.38 4.51
C ASN A 40 -0.74 0.73 3.96
N PRO A 41 -0.74 0.15 2.74
CA PRO A 41 0.40 -0.62 2.27
C PRO A 41 1.63 0.26 2.44
N ALA A 42 2.55 -0.18 3.29
CA ALA A 42 3.71 0.61 3.64
C ALA A 42 4.39 1.00 2.33
N LYS A 43 4.62 2.32 2.13
CA LYS A 43 5.42 2.78 0.99
C LYS A 43 6.69 1.94 0.99
N PRO A 44 7.05 1.27 -0.13
CA PRO A 44 8.25 0.42 -0.17
C PRO A 44 9.43 1.26 0.32
N SER A 45 10.24 0.67 1.19
CA SER A 45 11.41 1.37 1.72
C SER A 45 12.40 1.64 0.59
N ALA A 46 13.25 2.66 0.73
CA ALA A 46 14.22 2.99 -0.32
C ALA A 46 15.15 1.80 -0.63
N ASP A 47 15.46 0.98 0.38
CA ASP A 47 16.25 -0.25 0.23
C ASP A 47 15.52 -1.30 -0.61
N ASP A 48 14.19 -1.39 -0.51
CA ASP A 48 13.37 -2.27 -1.36
C ASP A 48 13.36 -1.81 -2.82
N LEU A 49 13.41 -0.48 -3.04
CA LEU A 49 13.42 0.08 -4.39
C LEU A 49 14.75 -0.13 -5.11
N GLN A 50 15.85 -0.23 -4.36
CA GLN A 50 17.18 -0.47 -4.93
C GLN A 50 17.27 -1.82 -5.64
N ALA A 51 16.44 -2.80 -5.29
CA ALA A 51 16.36 -4.09 -5.98
C ALA A 51 15.97 -3.95 -7.46
N TYR A 52 15.21 -2.91 -7.83
CA TYR A 52 14.81 -2.65 -9.21
C TYR A 52 15.83 -1.83 -9.99
N ALA A 53 16.68 -1.07 -9.29
CA ALA A 53 17.68 -0.20 -9.92
C ALA A 53 18.67 -1.00 -10.77
N GLY A 54 19.09 -0.40 -11.88
CA GLY A 54 20.04 -0.99 -12.82
C GLY A 54 19.64 -0.77 -14.27
N THR A 55 20.43 -1.37 -15.14
CA THR A 55 20.22 -1.34 -16.59
C THR A 55 19.56 -2.63 -17.04
N TYR A 56 18.63 -2.53 -17.98
CA TYR A 56 17.95 -3.66 -18.58
C TYR A 56 18.14 -3.58 -20.10
N SER A 57 18.72 -4.62 -20.69
CA SER A 57 18.99 -4.69 -22.12
C SER A 57 17.89 -5.48 -22.86
N PHE A 58 17.40 -4.91 -23.95
CA PHE A 58 16.50 -5.60 -24.87
C PHE A 58 17.28 -6.49 -25.85
N PRO A 59 16.63 -7.49 -26.46
CA PRO A 59 17.21 -8.22 -27.58
C PRO A 59 17.64 -7.28 -28.72
N SER A 60 18.76 -7.60 -29.36
CA SER A 60 19.28 -6.81 -30.49
C SER A 60 18.29 -6.73 -31.65
N GLY A 61 18.22 -5.58 -32.31
CA GLY A 61 17.35 -5.35 -33.48
C GLY A 61 15.94 -4.84 -33.14
N GLY A 62 15.67 -4.56 -31.86
CA GLY A 62 14.44 -3.91 -31.41
C GLY A 62 14.45 -2.39 -31.62
N GLN A 63 13.30 -1.74 -31.37
CA GLN A 63 13.19 -0.27 -31.38
C GLN A 63 13.79 0.39 -30.13
N LEU A 64 13.84 -0.37 -29.04
CA LEU A 64 14.49 0.02 -27.79
C LEU A 64 15.69 -0.88 -27.56
N GLN A 65 16.79 -0.29 -27.13
CA GLN A 65 18.00 -1.05 -26.83
C GLN A 65 18.18 -1.26 -25.33
N LYS A 66 17.83 -0.24 -24.54
CA LYS A 66 18.09 -0.22 -23.10
C LYS A 66 16.96 0.46 -22.33
N PHE A 67 16.70 -0.02 -21.12
CA PHE A 67 15.89 0.66 -20.12
C PHE A 67 16.68 0.81 -18.83
N THR A 68 16.84 2.03 -18.33
CA THR A 68 17.58 2.32 -17.12
C THR A 68 16.61 2.66 -16.00
N ILE A 69 16.74 1.97 -14.86
CA ILE A 69 15.99 2.25 -13.63
C ILE A 69 16.91 2.91 -12.62
N THR A 70 16.51 4.07 -12.12
CA THR A 70 17.21 4.82 -11.08
C THR A 70 16.30 5.07 -9.88
N VAL A 71 16.85 4.96 -8.67
CA VAL A 71 16.19 5.40 -7.45
C VAL A 71 16.67 6.82 -7.14
N LYS A 72 15.73 7.76 -7.00
CA LYS A 72 16.00 9.14 -6.60
C LYS A 72 14.94 9.59 -5.61
N ASP A 73 15.36 10.18 -4.49
CA ASP A 73 14.47 10.70 -3.44
C ASP A 73 13.43 9.66 -2.93
N GLY A 74 13.83 8.38 -2.92
CA GLY A 74 12.95 7.27 -2.53
C GLY A 74 11.83 6.97 -3.55
N GLU A 75 12.04 7.32 -4.81
CA GLU A 75 11.13 7.08 -5.92
C GLU A 75 11.88 6.43 -7.10
N LEU A 76 11.16 5.63 -7.89
CA LEU A 76 11.71 5.03 -9.10
C LEU A 76 11.53 5.96 -10.29
N TYR A 77 12.56 6.02 -11.11
CA TYR A 77 12.55 6.65 -12.42
C TYR A 77 13.02 5.66 -13.46
N GLY A 78 12.40 5.70 -14.65
CA GLY A 78 12.73 4.85 -15.78
C GLY A 78 13.04 5.69 -17.01
N GLU A 79 14.08 5.32 -17.72
CA GLU A 79 14.51 5.94 -18.98
C GLU A 79 14.71 4.86 -20.05
N ALA A 80 13.98 4.97 -21.15
CA ALA A 80 14.23 4.17 -22.35
C ALA A 80 15.26 4.89 -23.22
N ASP A 81 16.39 4.25 -23.51
CA ASP A 81 17.50 4.79 -24.30
C ASP A 81 17.89 6.23 -23.93
N SER A 82 17.41 7.22 -24.68
CA SER A 82 17.64 8.65 -24.43
C SER A 82 16.33 9.47 -24.51
N TYR A 83 15.19 8.83 -24.29
CA TYR A 83 13.85 9.44 -24.31
C TYR A 83 13.50 10.17 -23.00
N GLY A 84 14.48 10.35 -22.11
CA GLY A 84 14.34 11.07 -20.86
C GLY A 84 13.81 10.22 -19.72
N SER A 85 14.25 10.58 -18.51
CA SER A 85 13.90 9.90 -17.28
C SER A 85 12.54 10.34 -16.75
N ASN A 86 11.65 9.38 -16.53
CA ASN A 86 10.27 9.62 -16.09
C ASN A 86 10.00 8.87 -14.80
N LYS A 87 9.22 9.48 -13.91
CA LYS A 87 8.83 8.85 -12.64
C LYS A 87 7.99 7.60 -12.91
N LEU A 88 8.18 6.57 -12.10
CA LEU A 88 7.43 5.32 -12.15
C LEU A 88 6.50 5.23 -10.95
N LEU A 89 5.20 5.32 -11.20
CA LEU A 89 4.16 5.26 -10.18
C LEU A 89 3.82 3.81 -9.86
N LYS A 90 3.94 3.42 -8.59
CA LYS A 90 3.58 2.07 -8.14
C LYS A 90 2.12 1.78 -8.44
N GLN A 91 1.83 0.60 -8.99
CA GLN A 91 0.48 0.12 -9.25
C GLN A 91 0.05 -0.89 -8.17
N ALA A 92 -1.25 -1.23 -8.17
CA ALA A 92 -1.81 -2.20 -7.22
C ALA A 92 -1.24 -3.62 -7.41
N GLU A 93 -0.88 -3.97 -8.64
CA GLU A 93 -0.24 -5.25 -8.93
C GLU A 93 1.21 -5.27 -8.41
N PRO A 94 1.66 -6.39 -7.80
CA PRO A 94 3.04 -6.55 -7.34
C PRO A 94 4.02 -6.29 -8.46
N ASP A 95 5.16 -5.67 -8.13
CA ASP A 95 6.22 -5.39 -9.10
C ASP A 95 5.79 -4.63 -10.39
N THR A 96 4.59 -4.04 -10.40
CA THR A 96 4.08 -3.25 -11.53
C THR A 96 4.15 -1.75 -11.25
N TYR A 97 4.59 -1.00 -12.24
CA TYR A 97 4.70 0.46 -12.22
C TYR A 97 4.21 1.08 -13.53
N LYS A 98 3.71 2.30 -13.47
CA LYS A 98 3.31 3.09 -14.64
C LYS A 98 4.23 4.29 -14.81
N SER A 99 4.79 4.47 -16.00
CA SER A 99 5.59 5.65 -16.35
C SER A 99 4.71 6.90 -16.42
N THR A 100 5.23 8.04 -15.94
CA THR A 100 4.61 9.36 -16.13
C THR A 100 4.93 9.99 -17.48
N SER A 101 5.63 9.29 -18.38
CA SER A 101 5.83 9.74 -19.76
C SER A 101 4.49 9.92 -20.48
N SER A 102 4.48 10.68 -21.58
CA SER A 102 3.30 10.87 -22.43
C SER A 102 2.71 9.56 -22.96
N TYR A 103 3.53 8.52 -23.11
CA TYR A 103 3.09 7.21 -23.57
C TYR A 103 2.48 6.34 -22.44
N GLY A 104 2.71 6.69 -21.17
CA GLY A 104 2.09 6.03 -20.02
C GLY A 104 2.38 4.53 -19.90
N SER A 105 3.57 4.09 -20.32
CA SER A 105 3.95 2.67 -20.38
C SER A 105 3.77 1.96 -19.03
N ILE A 106 3.40 0.68 -19.07
CA ILE A 106 3.37 -0.18 -17.88
C ILE A 106 4.66 -1.01 -17.85
N ILE A 107 5.36 -0.98 -16.72
CA ILE A 107 6.59 -1.72 -16.45
C ILE A 107 6.25 -2.79 -15.43
N VAL A 108 6.45 -4.05 -15.78
CA VAL A 108 6.26 -5.20 -14.88
C VAL A 108 7.62 -5.83 -14.65
N PHE A 109 8.13 -5.81 -13.42
CA PHE A 109 9.39 -6.47 -13.08
C PHE A 109 9.14 -7.94 -12.80
N ASN A 110 9.99 -8.80 -13.35
CA ASN A 110 9.98 -10.23 -13.05
C ASN A 110 11.11 -10.58 -12.09
N ARG A 111 10.78 -11.47 -11.16
CA ARG A 111 11.74 -11.99 -10.19
C ARG A 111 12.06 -13.43 -10.49
N ASP A 112 13.30 -13.81 -10.25
CA ASP A 112 13.69 -15.20 -10.18
C ASP A 112 12.92 -15.92 -9.07
N ALA A 113 12.43 -17.13 -9.36
CA ALA A 113 11.54 -17.86 -8.46
C ALA A 113 12.24 -18.31 -7.18
N THR A 114 13.55 -18.55 -7.23
CA THR A 114 14.35 -19.10 -6.13
C THR A 114 14.94 -17.99 -5.27
N SER A 115 15.70 -17.09 -5.89
CA SER A 115 16.42 -16.00 -5.21
C SER A 115 15.56 -14.77 -4.92
N LYS A 116 14.39 -14.66 -5.55
CA LYS A 116 13.50 -13.48 -5.51
C LYS A 116 14.15 -12.19 -6.04
N ALA A 117 15.34 -12.29 -6.64
CA ALA A 117 16.02 -11.18 -7.27
C ALA A 117 15.28 -10.73 -8.54
N VAL A 118 15.25 -9.42 -8.80
CA VAL A 118 14.70 -8.88 -10.06
C VAL A 118 15.67 -9.20 -11.19
N THR A 119 15.21 -9.89 -12.21
CA THR A 119 16.05 -10.39 -13.32
C THR A 119 15.66 -9.87 -14.69
N SER A 120 14.42 -9.40 -14.86
CA SER A 120 13.96 -8.81 -16.11
C SER A 120 12.81 -7.84 -15.87
N LEU A 121 12.44 -7.11 -16.91
CA LEU A 121 11.21 -6.33 -16.96
C LEU A 121 10.49 -6.55 -18.29
N LEU A 122 9.17 -6.38 -18.24
CA LEU A 122 8.28 -6.31 -19.40
C LEU A 122 7.77 -4.87 -19.49
N ILE A 123 7.92 -4.24 -20.66
CA ILE A 123 7.28 -2.97 -20.98
C ILE A 123 6.07 -3.23 -21.85
N LYS A 124 4.91 -2.73 -21.42
CA LYS A 124 3.69 -2.67 -22.24
C LYS A 124 3.48 -1.24 -22.71
N LEU A 125 3.44 -1.06 -24.02
CA LEU A 125 3.30 0.23 -24.68
C LEU A 125 2.36 0.13 -25.88
N MET A 126 1.23 0.85 -25.83
CA MET A 126 0.27 0.90 -26.95
C MET A 126 -0.15 -0.48 -27.49
N GLY A 127 -0.33 -1.46 -26.60
CA GLY A 127 -0.71 -2.83 -26.98
C GLY A 127 0.45 -3.71 -27.46
N GLN A 128 1.68 -3.18 -27.50
CA GLN A 128 2.90 -3.95 -27.74
C GLN A 128 3.59 -4.28 -26.43
N GLU A 129 4.32 -5.39 -26.42
CA GLU A 129 5.10 -5.83 -25.28
C GLU A 129 6.56 -6.05 -25.67
N ALA A 130 7.49 -5.63 -24.81
CA ALA A 130 8.92 -5.84 -24.99
C ALA A 130 9.57 -6.25 -23.66
N THR A 131 10.37 -7.31 -23.68
CA THR A 131 11.06 -7.83 -22.50
C THR A 131 12.53 -7.44 -22.54
N ALA A 132 13.05 -6.91 -21.42
CA ALA A 132 14.47 -6.63 -21.23
C ALA A 132 15.03 -7.40 -20.04
N THR A 133 16.26 -7.88 -20.16
CA THR A 133 16.95 -8.62 -19.07
C THR A 133 17.80 -7.65 -18.28
N LYS A 134 17.82 -7.78 -16.95
CA LYS A 134 18.68 -6.98 -16.09
C LYS A 134 20.14 -7.33 -16.36
N ASP A 135 20.93 -6.31 -16.66
CA ASP A 135 22.35 -6.47 -16.87
C ASP A 135 23.02 -6.90 -15.56
N LYS A 136 24.05 -7.73 -15.67
CA LYS A 136 24.89 -8.04 -14.53
C LYS A 136 25.64 -6.77 -14.12
N PRO A 137 25.70 -6.46 -12.81
CA PRO A 137 26.53 -5.36 -12.32
C PRO A 137 28.01 -5.56 -12.67
#